data_AF-A0A352S149-F1
#
_entry.id   AF-A0A352S149-F1
#
_cell.length_a   1.000
_cell.length_b   1.000
_cell.length_c   1.000
_cell.angle_alpha   90.00
_cell.angle_beta   90.00
_cell.angle_gamma   90.00
#
_symmetry.space_group_name_H-M   'P 1'
#
loop_
_entity.id
_entity.type
_entity.pdbx_description
1 polymer ?
#
loop_
_entity_poly.entity_id
_entity_poly.type
_entity_poly.pdbx_seq_one_letter_code
_entity_poly.pdbx_strand_id
1 'polypeptide(L)'
;MVETIRQTAVRFRRENDRAAGTELDRLLKRLSRDQTNSVVRAFSYFSHLANIAEDQHHNRRRRVHALAGSPPQPGSLARALQAIDAAGVTGKQLREFLDDALIVPVLTAHPTEVQRKSILDAEREIARLLAERDLPMTARERDHNTAQLRARVTTLWQTRMLRNTRLMVVDEIENALSYYRTTFLQGIPRLMAELEEDIAEVFPRRSKTGTTPAPLAPFLQMGSWIGGDRDGNPNVTAETLEHAARQQATLLFDWYLDELHALGAELPLSSLMVDASPELLALAEASPDHSEHRADEPYRRALIGMYARLAATSQLLTGHVAQRHPVADVAPYENAEAFAADVQIVVDSLRTHHGEALARGRVDALVRAIAVFGFHLASIDMRQVSDV
;
A
#
# COMPACT_ATOMS: atom_id res chain seq x y z
N MET A 1 -18.84 -32.12 -15.63
CA MET A 1 -19.81 -31.53 -14.69
C MET A 1 -19.72 -30.01 -14.64
N VAL A 2 -18.66 -29.42 -14.08
CA VAL A 2 -18.50 -27.93 -14.04
C VAL A 2 -18.60 -27.33 -15.45
N GLU A 3 -17.88 -27.89 -16.41
CA GLU A 3 -17.90 -27.41 -17.80
C GLU A 3 -19.29 -27.56 -18.46
N THR A 4 -19.98 -28.66 -18.20
CA THR A 4 -21.36 -28.89 -18.66
C THR A 4 -22.30 -27.82 -18.12
N ILE A 5 -22.24 -27.54 -16.81
CA ILE A 5 -23.04 -26.49 -16.16
C ILE A 5 -22.73 -25.11 -16.77
N ARG A 6 -21.44 -24.81 -17.00
CA ARG A 6 -21.01 -23.54 -17.62
C ARG A 6 -21.58 -23.39 -19.03
N GLN A 7 -21.45 -24.40 -19.88
CA GLN A 7 -21.94 -24.37 -21.26
C GLN A 7 -23.46 -24.23 -21.31
N THR A 8 -24.22 -24.98 -20.50
CA THR A 8 -25.68 -24.88 -20.44
C THR A 8 -26.13 -23.50 -19.93
N ALA A 9 -25.43 -22.93 -18.95
CA ALA A 9 -25.70 -21.57 -18.47
C ALA A 9 -25.40 -20.49 -19.53
N VAL A 10 -24.33 -20.65 -20.31
CA VAL A 10 -24.01 -19.74 -21.42
C VAL A 10 -25.07 -19.81 -22.51
N ARG A 11 -25.50 -21.02 -22.92
CA ARG A 11 -26.58 -21.19 -23.91
C ARG A 11 -27.89 -20.56 -23.44
N PHE A 12 -28.28 -20.79 -22.18
CA PHE A 12 -29.46 -20.15 -21.61
C PHE A 12 -29.37 -18.62 -21.67
N ARG A 13 -28.25 -18.01 -21.24
CA ARG A 13 -28.16 -16.56 -21.07
C ARG A 13 -27.76 -15.78 -22.33
N ARG A 14 -26.89 -16.33 -23.19
CA ARG A 14 -26.44 -15.67 -24.43
C ARG A 14 -27.29 -16.00 -25.66
N GLU A 15 -27.85 -17.21 -25.72
CA GLU A 15 -28.64 -17.67 -26.88
C GLU A 15 -30.15 -17.64 -26.59
N ASN A 16 -30.56 -17.20 -25.38
CA ASN A 16 -31.96 -17.14 -24.93
C ASN A 16 -32.67 -18.52 -25.00
N ASP A 17 -31.93 -19.62 -24.90
CA ASP A 17 -32.45 -20.99 -24.97
C ASP A 17 -33.16 -21.38 -23.65
N ARG A 18 -34.48 -21.24 -23.62
CA ARG A 18 -35.30 -21.61 -22.45
C ARG A 18 -35.27 -23.10 -22.12
N ALA A 19 -34.98 -23.98 -23.09
CA ALA A 19 -34.85 -25.41 -22.83
C ALA A 19 -33.56 -25.70 -22.04
N ALA A 20 -32.47 -24.99 -22.37
CA ALA A 20 -31.22 -25.02 -21.59
C ALA A 20 -31.42 -24.53 -20.15
N GLY A 21 -32.31 -23.55 -19.93
CA GLY A 21 -32.69 -23.12 -18.57
C GLY A 21 -33.32 -24.24 -17.73
N THR A 22 -34.22 -25.03 -18.33
CA THR A 22 -34.85 -26.17 -17.66
C THR A 22 -33.86 -27.32 -17.44
N GLU A 23 -32.95 -27.54 -18.39
CA GLU A 23 -31.85 -28.49 -18.25
C GLU A 23 -30.91 -28.11 -17.10
N LEU A 24 -30.54 -26.82 -17.00
CA LEU A 24 -29.71 -26.30 -15.93
C LEU A 24 -30.35 -26.51 -14.55
N ASP A 25 -31.63 -26.19 -14.39
CA ASP A 25 -32.37 -26.41 -13.14
C ASP A 25 -32.35 -27.89 -12.71
N ARG A 26 -32.59 -28.81 -13.66
CA ARG A 26 -32.52 -30.25 -13.38
C ARG A 26 -31.12 -30.71 -13.01
N LEU A 27 -30.09 -30.21 -13.68
CA LEU A 27 -28.69 -30.54 -13.38
C LEU A 27 -28.33 -30.09 -11.95
N LEU A 28 -28.69 -28.85 -11.58
CA LEU A 28 -28.40 -28.31 -10.25
C LEU A 28 -29.13 -29.06 -9.14
N LYS A 29 -30.42 -29.41 -9.33
CA LYS A 29 -31.21 -30.16 -8.35
C LYS A 29 -30.72 -31.59 -8.08
N ARG A 30 -29.94 -32.16 -9.00
CA ARG A 30 -29.39 -33.53 -8.90
C ARG A 30 -28.02 -33.62 -8.24
N LEU A 31 -27.37 -32.48 -7.98
CA LEU A 31 -26.04 -32.48 -7.38
C LEU A 31 -26.08 -32.98 -5.93
N SER A 32 -25.16 -33.89 -5.60
CA SER A 32 -24.89 -34.22 -4.20
C SER A 32 -24.28 -33.01 -3.48
N ARG A 33 -24.26 -33.01 -2.14
CA ARG A 33 -23.62 -31.93 -1.35
C ARG A 33 -22.16 -31.69 -1.76
N ASP A 34 -21.39 -32.75 -1.96
CA ASP A 34 -19.97 -32.66 -2.34
C ASP A 34 -19.79 -32.13 -3.77
N GLN A 35 -20.69 -32.53 -4.68
CA GLN A 35 -20.70 -32.02 -6.05
C GLN A 35 -21.07 -30.52 -6.07
N THR A 36 -22.07 -30.12 -5.30
CA THR A 36 -22.47 -28.71 -5.15
C THR A 36 -21.32 -27.87 -4.62
N ASN A 37 -20.65 -28.31 -3.56
CA ASN A 37 -19.47 -27.63 -3.02
C ASN A 37 -18.35 -27.49 -4.07
N SER A 38 -18.08 -28.55 -4.83
CA SER A 38 -17.06 -28.53 -5.88
C SER A 38 -17.40 -27.56 -7.01
N VAL A 39 -18.68 -27.50 -7.41
CA VAL A 39 -19.18 -26.60 -8.47
C VAL A 39 -19.11 -25.14 -8.01
N VAL A 40 -19.60 -24.83 -6.81
CA VAL A 40 -19.55 -23.48 -6.24
C VAL A 40 -18.10 -22.99 -6.18
N ARG A 41 -17.19 -23.80 -5.60
CA ARG A 41 -15.76 -23.43 -5.52
C ARG A 41 -15.12 -23.22 -6.88
N ALA A 42 -15.44 -24.07 -7.86
CA ALA A 42 -14.89 -23.93 -9.21
C ALA A 42 -15.32 -22.61 -9.86
N PHE A 43 -16.60 -22.24 -9.77
CA PHE A 43 -17.07 -20.97 -10.32
C PHE A 43 -16.56 -19.75 -9.54
N SER A 44 -16.45 -19.84 -8.22
CA SER A 44 -15.85 -18.79 -7.41
C SER A 44 -14.40 -18.52 -7.82
N TYR A 45 -13.54 -19.54 -7.84
CA TYR A 45 -12.15 -19.36 -8.23
C TYR A 45 -12.01 -18.98 -9.71
N PHE A 46 -12.89 -19.46 -10.59
CA PHE A 46 -12.92 -18.98 -11.97
C PHE A 46 -13.16 -17.46 -12.03
N SER A 47 -14.11 -16.95 -11.23
CA SER A 47 -14.37 -15.51 -11.13
C SER A 47 -13.16 -14.75 -10.58
N HIS A 48 -12.52 -15.25 -9.52
CA HIS A 48 -11.34 -14.60 -8.94
C HIS A 48 -10.19 -14.53 -9.95
N LEU A 49 -9.91 -15.64 -10.65
CA LEU A 49 -8.87 -15.71 -11.67
C LEU A 49 -9.20 -14.84 -12.90
N ALA A 50 -10.47 -14.71 -13.26
CA ALA A 50 -10.91 -13.81 -14.32
C ALA A 50 -10.67 -12.34 -13.95
N ASN A 51 -11.00 -11.94 -12.71
CA ASN A 51 -10.74 -10.59 -12.21
C ASN A 51 -9.24 -10.27 -12.25
N ILE A 52 -8.39 -11.18 -11.77
CA ILE A 52 -6.92 -11.01 -11.83
C ILE A 52 -6.46 -10.86 -13.29
N ALA A 53 -6.98 -11.67 -14.21
CA ALA A 53 -6.61 -11.59 -15.62
C ALA A 53 -7.06 -10.26 -16.26
N GLU A 54 -8.23 -9.75 -15.89
CA GLU A 54 -8.74 -8.44 -16.32
C GLU A 54 -7.87 -7.29 -15.80
N ASP A 55 -7.52 -7.31 -14.51
CA ASP A 55 -6.62 -6.32 -13.91
C ASP A 55 -5.25 -6.31 -14.58
N GLN A 56 -4.67 -7.49 -14.82
CA GLN A 56 -3.40 -7.63 -15.55
C GLN A 56 -3.53 -7.14 -17.00
N HIS A 57 -4.65 -7.41 -17.66
CA HIS A 57 -4.91 -6.89 -18.99
C HIS A 57 -4.94 -5.36 -19.01
N HIS A 58 -5.61 -4.73 -18.04
CA HIS A 58 -5.62 -3.28 -17.89
C HIS A 58 -4.22 -2.71 -17.62
N ASN A 59 -3.45 -3.33 -16.74
CA ASN A 59 -2.06 -2.92 -16.46
C ASN A 59 -1.18 -3.00 -17.72
N ARG A 60 -1.24 -4.12 -18.43
CA ARG A 60 -0.50 -4.33 -19.67
C ARG A 60 -0.87 -3.32 -20.74
N ARG A 61 -2.18 -3.07 -20.93
CA ARG A 61 -2.65 -2.07 -21.91
C ARG A 61 -2.17 -0.67 -21.57
N ARG A 62 -2.27 -0.26 -20.29
CA ARG A 62 -1.74 1.03 -19.83
C ARG A 62 -0.25 1.16 -20.14
N ARG A 63 0.54 0.11 -19.86
CA ARG A 63 1.97 0.08 -20.17
C ARG A 63 2.27 0.17 -21.67
N VAL A 64 1.53 -0.54 -22.52
CA VAL A 64 1.69 -0.46 -23.98
C VAL A 64 1.43 0.96 -24.49
N HIS A 65 0.36 1.61 -24.01
CA HIS A 65 0.06 3.00 -24.38
C HIS A 65 1.16 3.97 -23.91
N ALA A 66 1.64 3.82 -22.68
CA ALA A 66 2.72 4.64 -22.14
C ALA A 66 4.03 4.47 -22.94
N LEU A 67 4.43 3.23 -23.24
CA LEU A 67 5.62 2.95 -24.06
C LEU A 67 5.52 3.49 -25.49
N ALA A 68 4.31 3.52 -26.04
CA ALA A 68 4.05 4.09 -27.36
C ALA A 68 3.99 5.63 -27.36
N GLY A 69 4.12 6.29 -26.20
CA GLY A 69 3.93 7.73 -26.08
C GLY A 69 2.50 8.17 -26.45
N SER A 70 1.51 7.31 -26.24
CA SER A 70 0.11 7.63 -26.52
C SER A 70 -0.36 8.80 -25.64
N PRO A 71 -1.31 9.63 -26.11
CA PRO A 71 -1.86 10.69 -25.27
C PRO A 71 -2.51 10.13 -24.00
N PRO A 72 -2.58 10.93 -22.91
CA PRO A 72 -3.23 10.52 -21.66
C PRO A 72 -4.65 9.99 -21.89
N GLN A 73 -4.93 8.82 -21.32
CA GLN A 73 -6.19 8.12 -21.52
C GLN A 73 -7.31 8.73 -20.65
N PRO A 74 -8.58 8.63 -21.08
CA PRO A 74 -9.72 8.99 -20.24
C PRO A 74 -9.66 8.27 -18.87
N GLY A 75 -9.85 9.02 -17.79
CA GLY A 75 -9.77 8.51 -16.42
C GLY A 75 -8.39 8.53 -15.78
N SER A 76 -7.34 9.01 -16.47
CA SER A 76 -6.02 9.22 -15.84
C SER A 76 -5.87 10.61 -15.22
N LEU A 77 -4.99 10.73 -14.21
CA LEU A 77 -4.65 12.02 -13.60
C LEU A 77 -4.03 12.99 -14.60
N ALA A 78 -3.07 12.55 -15.41
CA ALA A 78 -2.49 13.35 -16.49
C ALA A 78 -3.56 13.94 -17.44
N ARG A 79 -4.62 13.18 -17.77
CA ARG A 79 -5.71 13.71 -18.61
C ARG A 79 -6.56 14.75 -17.88
N ALA A 80 -6.80 14.56 -16.58
CA ALA A 80 -7.50 15.52 -15.75
C ALA A 80 -6.71 16.84 -15.63
N LEU A 81 -5.39 16.78 -15.44
CA LEU A 81 -4.52 17.97 -15.39
C LEU A 81 -4.54 18.75 -16.71
N GLN A 82 -4.51 18.06 -17.85
CA GLN A 82 -4.67 18.70 -19.16
C GLN A 82 -6.02 19.40 -19.32
N ALA A 83 -7.09 18.81 -18.77
CA ALA A 83 -8.42 19.43 -18.82
C ALA A 83 -8.49 20.68 -17.92
N ILE A 84 -7.82 20.65 -16.76
CA ILE A 84 -7.68 21.79 -15.84
C ILE A 84 -6.91 22.94 -16.51
N ASP A 85 -5.78 22.64 -17.17
CA ASP A 85 -5.00 23.63 -17.92
C ASP A 85 -5.82 24.23 -19.07
N ALA A 86 -6.53 23.39 -19.84
CA ALA A 86 -7.40 23.84 -20.93
C ALA A 86 -8.58 24.71 -20.45
N ALA A 87 -8.98 24.59 -19.17
CA ALA A 87 -9.99 25.44 -18.54
C ALA A 87 -9.41 26.78 -18.03
N GLY A 88 -8.11 27.04 -18.19
CA GLY A 88 -7.44 28.27 -17.81
C GLY A 88 -7.06 28.36 -16.33
N VAL A 89 -7.07 27.25 -15.60
CA VAL A 89 -6.63 27.19 -14.20
C VAL A 89 -5.11 27.10 -14.16
N THR A 90 -4.47 28.00 -13.41
CA THR A 90 -3.01 28.00 -13.29
C THR A 90 -2.52 26.93 -12.32
N GLY A 91 -1.29 26.42 -12.52
CA GLY A 91 -0.67 25.49 -11.57
C GLY A 91 -0.51 26.03 -10.14
N LYS A 92 -0.49 27.36 -9.97
CA LYS A 92 -0.54 27.99 -8.64
C LYS A 92 -1.90 27.77 -7.98
N GLN A 93 -2.99 28.06 -8.68
CA GLN A 93 -4.35 27.84 -8.17
C GLN A 93 -4.63 26.36 -7.89
N LEU A 94 -4.12 25.46 -8.74
CA LEU A 94 -4.23 24.03 -8.50
C LEU A 94 -3.54 23.61 -7.20
N ARG A 95 -2.33 24.13 -6.94
CA ARG A 95 -1.62 23.85 -5.68
C ARG A 95 -2.33 24.42 -4.47
N GLU A 96 -2.77 25.67 -4.53
CA GLU A 96 -3.57 26.29 -3.45
C GLU A 96 -4.84 25.47 -3.15
N PHE A 97 -5.52 24.95 -4.19
CA PHE A 97 -6.65 24.04 -3.99
C PHE A 97 -6.25 22.73 -3.30
N LEU A 98 -5.13 22.11 -3.71
CA LEU A 98 -4.66 20.86 -3.12
C LEU A 98 -4.14 21.03 -1.69
N ASP A 99 -3.64 22.22 -1.34
CA ASP A 99 -3.19 22.54 0.02
C ASP A 99 -4.35 22.54 1.03
N ASP A 100 -5.57 22.90 0.58
CA ASP A 100 -6.80 22.90 1.39
C ASP A 100 -7.69 21.66 1.19
N ALA A 101 -7.37 20.80 0.21
CA ALA A 101 -8.19 19.64 -0.12
C ALA A 101 -8.03 18.51 0.91
N LEU A 102 -9.10 17.73 1.09
CA LEU A 102 -9.07 16.52 1.91
C LEU A 102 -9.92 15.41 1.27
N ILE A 103 -9.27 14.29 0.97
CA ILE A 103 -9.86 13.06 0.47
C ILE A 103 -9.50 11.95 1.45
N VAL A 104 -10.51 11.35 2.07
CA VAL A 104 -10.33 10.26 3.05
C VAL A 104 -11.16 9.06 2.62
N PRO A 105 -10.59 8.09 1.87
CA PRO A 105 -11.23 6.81 1.65
C PRO A 105 -11.31 6.05 2.98
N VAL A 106 -12.52 5.66 3.36
CA VAL A 106 -12.79 4.96 4.62
C VAL A 106 -12.93 3.47 4.37
N LEU A 107 -12.03 2.66 4.92
CA LEU A 107 -12.12 1.21 4.85
C LEU A 107 -13.18 0.68 5.80
N THR A 108 -14.10 -0.11 5.27
CA THR A 108 -15.17 -0.77 6.02
C THR A 108 -14.97 -2.28 6.04
N ALA A 109 -15.40 -2.95 7.10
CA ALA A 109 -15.42 -4.41 7.12
C ALA A 109 -16.42 -4.92 6.06
N HIS A 110 -16.03 -5.91 5.27
CA HIS A 110 -16.95 -6.51 4.30
C HIS A 110 -17.75 -7.65 4.97
N PRO A 111 -19.09 -7.53 5.10
CA PRO A 111 -19.89 -8.41 5.94
C PRO A 111 -19.95 -9.87 5.46
N THR A 112 -19.60 -10.14 4.20
CA THR A 112 -19.74 -11.47 3.58
C THR A 112 -18.47 -11.99 2.90
N GLU A 113 -17.40 -11.19 2.82
CA GLU A 113 -16.26 -11.50 1.94
C GLU A 113 -14.91 -11.09 2.54
N VAL A 114 -14.67 -11.50 3.79
CA VAL A 114 -13.31 -11.50 4.32
C VAL A 114 -12.59 -12.72 3.75
N GLN A 115 -12.07 -12.56 2.53
CA GLN A 115 -11.21 -13.55 1.90
C GLN A 115 -10.05 -13.86 2.84
N ARG A 116 -9.73 -15.16 2.97
CA ARG A 116 -8.65 -15.57 3.87
C ARG A 116 -7.32 -15.01 3.35
N LYS A 117 -6.45 -14.54 4.24
CA LYS A 117 -5.09 -14.11 3.91
C LYS A 117 -4.36 -15.09 2.97
N SER A 118 -4.46 -16.39 3.21
CA SER A 118 -3.87 -17.42 2.34
C SER A 118 -4.40 -17.43 0.91
N ILE A 119 -5.67 -17.05 0.69
CA ILE A 119 -6.27 -16.91 -0.65
C ILE A 119 -5.73 -15.63 -1.29
N LEU A 120 -5.77 -14.50 -0.58
CA LEU A 120 -5.23 -13.23 -1.05
C LEU A 120 -3.75 -13.33 -1.44
N ASP A 121 -2.94 -14.01 -0.63
CA ASP A 121 -1.51 -14.21 -0.91
C ASP A 121 -1.29 -15.09 -2.15
N ALA A 122 -2.11 -16.14 -2.34
CA ALA A 122 -2.04 -16.96 -3.55
C ALA A 122 -2.48 -16.17 -4.80
N GLU A 123 -3.50 -15.32 -4.70
CA GLU A 123 -3.98 -14.46 -5.78
C GLU A 123 -2.95 -13.39 -6.15
N ARG A 124 -2.32 -12.73 -5.17
CA ARG A 124 -1.20 -11.80 -5.38
C ARG A 124 -0.05 -12.47 -6.11
N GLU A 125 0.30 -13.69 -5.73
CA GLU A 125 1.37 -14.43 -6.38
C GLU A 125 1.01 -14.85 -7.80
N ILE A 126 -0.25 -15.21 -8.07
CA ILE A 126 -0.74 -15.45 -9.43
C ILE A 126 -0.64 -14.16 -10.27
N ALA A 127 -1.08 -13.02 -9.72
CA ALA A 127 -0.97 -11.72 -10.39
C ALA A 127 0.49 -11.37 -10.72
N ARG A 128 1.41 -11.59 -9.77
CA ARG A 128 2.86 -11.40 -9.96
C ARG A 128 3.42 -12.27 -11.09
N LEU A 129 3.09 -13.57 -11.08
CA LEU A 129 3.52 -14.52 -12.11
C LEU A 129 2.93 -14.22 -13.51
N LEU A 130 1.71 -13.67 -13.57
CA LEU A 130 1.13 -13.18 -14.82
C LEU A 130 1.84 -11.93 -15.33
N ALA A 131 2.17 -10.98 -14.45
CA ALA A 131 2.94 -9.79 -14.81
C ALA A 131 4.34 -10.13 -15.34
N GLU A 132 5.02 -11.15 -14.78
CA GLU A 132 6.30 -11.65 -15.31
C GLU A 132 6.17 -12.16 -16.74
N ARG A 133 5.05 -12.81 -17.08
CA ARG A 133 4.82 -13.36 -18.43
C ARG A 133 4.62 -12.30 -19.51
N ASP A 134 4.32 -11.06 -19.12
CA ASP A 134 4.25 -9.94 -20.05
C ASP A 134 5.64 -9.43 -20.47
N LEU A 135 6.70 -9.89 -19.80
CA LEU A 135 8.10 -9.64 -20.20
C LEU A 135 8.63 -10.80 -21.07
N PRO A 136 9.64 -10.55 -21.92
CA PRO A 136 10.33 -11.62 -22.64
C PRO A 136 10.89 -12.67 -21.67
N MET A 137 10.57 -13.95 -21.91
CA MET A 137 11.06 -15.09 -21.13
C MET A 137 11.66 -16.13 -22.06
N THR A 138 12.75 -16.77 -21.63
CA THR A 138 13.26 -18.00 -22.21
C THR A 138 12.27 -19.16 -22.01
N ALA A 139 12.44 -20.26 -22.74
CA ALA A 139 11.60 -21.45 -22.58
C ALA A 139 11.66 -22.01 -21.15
N ARG A 140 12.86 -22.08 -20.56
CA ARG A 140 13.07 -22.59 -19.20
C ARG A 140 12.38 -21.73 -18.14
N GLU A 141 12.46 -20.41 -18.26
CA GLU A 141 11.77 -19.47 -17.36
C GLU A 141 10.25 -19.61 -17.49
N ARG A 142 9.74 -19.73 -18.72
CA ARG A 142 8.31 -19.95 -18.98
C ARG A 142 7.81 -21.26 -18.36
N ASP A 143 8.57 -22.34 -18.45
CA ASP A 143 8.22 -23.63 -17.84
C ASP A 143 8.20 -23.53 -16.31
N HIS A 144 9.20 -22.87 -15.72
CA HIS A 144 9.26 -22.65 -14.28
C HIS A 144 8.08 -21.79 -13.78
N ASN A 145 7.81 -20.66 -14.43
CA ASN A 145 6.67 -19.81 -14.12
C ASN A 145 5.33 -20.56 -14.27
N THR A 146 5.19 -21.41 -15.30
CA THR A 146 4.02 -22.28 -15.47
C THR A 146 3.86 -23.27 -14.32
N ALA A 147 4.95 -23.87 -13.84
CA ALA A 147 4.92 -24.76 -12.69
C ALA A 147 4.49 -24.01 -11.41
N GLN A 148 4.99 -22.79 -11.20
CA GLN A 148 4.58 -21.96 -10.08
C GLN A 148 3.10 -21.56 -10.14
N LEU A 149 2.59 -21.14 -11.32
CA LEU A 149 1.16 -20.83 -11.51
C LEU A 149 0.29 -22.05 -11.19
N ARG A 150 0.67 -23.24 -11.68
CA ARG A 150 -0.02 -24.50 -11.35
C ARG A 150 -0.01 -24.76 -9.85
N ALA A 151 1.13 -24.54 -9.18
CA ALA A 151 1.22 -24.70 -7.73
C ALA A 151 0.25 -23.77 -7.00
N ARG A 152 0.18 -22.48 -7.37
CA ARG A 152 -0.73 -21.50 -6.72
C ARG A 152 -2.19 -21.77 -6.98
N VAL A 153 -2.57 -22.13 -8.22
CA VAL A 153 -3.94 -22.55 -8.53
C VAL A 153 -4.31 -23.82 -7.76
N THR A 154 -3.37 -24.76 -7.60
CA THR A 154 -3.57 -25.96 -6.77
C THR A 154 -3.73 -25.59 -5.30
N THR A 155 -2.95 -24.64 -4.77
CA THR A 155 -3.10 -24.10 -3.41
C THR A 155 -4.50 -23.51 -3.21
N LEU A 156 -5.00 -22.70 -4.14
CA LEU A 156 -6.38 -22.19 -4.08
C LEU A 156 -7.38 -23.35 -4.03
N TRP A 157 -7.24 -24.33 -4.92
CA TRP A 157 -8.13 -25.50 -4.97
C TRP A 157 -8.08 -26.40 -3.73
N GLN A 158 -6.95 -26.47 -3.04
CA GLN A 158 -6.78 -27.25 -1.81
C GLN A 158 -7.06 -26.44 -0.54
N THR A 159 -7.23 -25.13 -0.65
CA THR A 159 -7.55 -24.25 0.48
C THR A 159 -9.06 -24.11 0.64
N ARG A 160 -9.57 -24.31 1.86
CA ARG A 160 -10.98 -24.04 2.16
C ARG A 160 -11.31 -22.56 1.90
N MET A 161 -12.39 -22.32 1.14
CA MET A 161 -12.84 -20.97 0.78
C MET A 161 -13.55 -20.30 1.96
N LEU A 162 -14.49 -21.02 2.59
CA LEU A 162 -15.27 -20.55 3.72
C LEU A 162 -14.58 -20.89 5.04
N ARG A 163 -14.71 -19.99 6.01
CA ARG A 163 -14.37 -20.26 7.41
C ARG A 163 -15.57 -20.95 8.07
N ASN A 164 -15.30 -21.92 8.94
CA ASN A 164 -16.37 -22.61 9.69
C ASN A 164 -16.79 -21.84 10.96
N THR A 165 -16.05 -20.77 11.30
CA THR A 165 -16.27 -19.93 12.49
C THR A 165 -16.52 -18.49 12.06
N ARG A 166 -17.41 -17.81 12.78
CA ARG A 166 -17.62 -16.37 12.63
C ARG A 166 -16.30 -15.64 12.90
N LEU A 167 -16.00 -14.61 12.11
CA LEU A 167 -14.83 -13.77 12.34
C LEU A 167 -15.04 -12.95 13.61
N MET A 168 -13.99 -12.84 14.41
CA MET A 168 -13.93 -11.90 15.50
C MET A 168 -13.54 -10.53 14.94
N VAL A 169 -13.89 -9.44 15.62
CA VAL A 169 -13.52 -8.07 15.21
C VAL A 169 -11.99 -7.95 15.03
N VAL A 170 -11.22 -8.65 15.86
CA VAL A 170 -9.75 -8.72 15.75
C VAL A 170 -9.27 -9.31 14.42
N ASP A 171 -9.97 -10.32 13.87
CA ASP A 171 -9.60 -10.89 12.56
C ASP A 171 -9.86 -9.88 11.42
N GLU A 172 -10.90 -9.05 11.55
CA GLU A 172 -11.23 -8.02 10.57
C GLU A 172 -10.18 -6.89 10.59
N ILE A 173 -9.74 -6.49 11.79
CA ILE A 173 -8.64 -5.53 11.99
C ILE A 173 -7.37 -6.07 11.30
N GLU A 174 -6.94 -7.30 11.61
CA GLU A 174 -5.74 -7.89 11.00
C GLU A 174 -5.84 -7.98 9.47
N ASN A 175 -7.01 -8.35 8.95
CA ASN A 175 -7.22 -8.46 7.52
C ASN A 175 -7.11 -7.08 6.84
N ALA A 176 -7.71 -6.05 7.41
CA ALA A 176 -7.64 -4.68 6.91
C ALA A 176 -6.19 -4.16 6.88
N LEU A 177 -5.48 -4.36 7.99
CA LEU A 177 -4.07 -3.98 8.16
C LEU A 177 -3.16 -4.63 7.11
N SER A 178 -3.48 -5.84 6.65
CA SER A 178 -2.70 -6.51 5.60
C SER A 178 -2.66 -5.73 4.27
N TYR A 179 -3.68 -4.93 3.96
CA TYR A 179 -3.72 -4.09 2.76
C TYR A 179 -2.83 -2.85 2.88
N TYR A 180 -2.67 -2.30 4.08
CA TYR A 180 -1.77 -1.17 4.31
C TYR A 180 -0.32 -1.54 3.99
N ARG A 181 0.17 -2.65 4.54
CA ARG A 181 1.54 -3.13 4.28
C ARG A 181 1.80 -3.49 2.82
N THR A 182 0.80 -4.01 2.12
CA THR A 182 0.98 -4.51 0.75
C THR A 182 0.69 -3.48 -0.34
N THR A 183 -0.08 -2.44 -0.01
CA THR A 183 -0.61 -1.50 -1.01
C THR A 183 -0.46 -0.05 -0.57
N PHE A 184 -1.11 0.37 0.52
CA PHE A 184 -1.29 1.80 0.80
C PHE A 184 -0.01 2.51 1.26
N LEU A 185 0.79 1.87 2.13
CA LEU A 185 2.01 2.48 2.69
C LEU A 185 3.04 2.87 1.63
N GLN A 186 3.06 2.15 0.50
CA GLN A 186 3.92 2.47 -0.64
C GLN A 186 3.16 3.19 -1.75
N GLY A 187 1.92 2.80 -1.99
CA GLY A 187 1.10 3.27 -3.10
C GLY A 187 0.68 4.73 -2.98
N ILE A 188 0.31 5.19 -1.78
CA ILE A 188 -0.12 6.58 -1.59
C ILE A 188 1.07 7.54 -1.74
N PRO A 189 2.21 7.36 -1.04
CA PRO A 189 3.39 8.21 -1.25
C PRO A 189 3.84 8.25 -2.71
N ARG A 190 3.80 7.11 -3.40
CA ARG A 190 4.15 7.02 -4.82
C ARG A 190 3.18 7.80 -5.70
N LEU A 191 1.87 7.64 -5.48
CA LEU A 191 0.84 8.38 -6.22
C LEU A 191 0.99 9.89 -6.05
N MET A 192 1.31 10.35 -4.83
CA MET A 192 1.53 11.77 -4.55
C MET A 192 2.77 12.30 -5.28
N ALA A 193 3.86 11.52 -5.30
CA ALA A 193 5.06 11.87 -6.06
C ALA A 193 4.80 11.89 -7.58
N GLU A 194 4.11 10.88 -8.12
CA GLU A 194 3.71 10.84 -9.54
C GLU A 194 2.85 12.06 -9.91
N LEU A 195 1.91 12.46 -9.03
CA LEU A 195 1.07 13.65 -9.27
C LEU A 195 1.89 14.95 -9.26
N GLU A 196 2.90 15.08 -8.39
CA GLU A 196 3.79 16.23 -8.37
C GLU A 196 4.59 16.36 -9.68
N GLU A 197 5.07 15.23 -10.20
CA GLU A 197 5.75 15.15 -11.50
C GLU A 197 4.81 15.54 -12.64
N ASP A 198 3.60 14.98 -12.68
CA ASP A 198 2.58 15.31 -13.69
C ASP A 198 2.20 16.81 -13.64
N ILE A 199 2.07 17.39 -12.45
CA ILE A 199 1.80 18.82 -12.27
C ILE A 199 2.97 19.66 -12.79
N ALA A 200 4.22 19.25 -12.54
CA ALA A 200 5.39 19.96 -13.01
C ALA A 200 5.53 19.91 -14.54
N GLU A 201 5.10 18.81 -15.17
CA GLU A 201 5.09 18.66 -16.63
C GLU A 201 4.01 19.54 -17.29
N VAL A 202 2.77 19.52 -16.76
CA VAL A 202 1.65 20.28 -17.33
C VAL A 202 1.77 21.78 -17.03
N PHE A 203 2.25 22.15 -15.84
CA PHE A 203 2.37 23.54 -15.38
C PHE A 203 3.83 23.92 -15.11
N PRO A 204 4.69 23.96 -16.14
CA PRO A 204 6.11 24.22 -15.96
C PRO A 204 6.34 25.61 -15.39
N ARG A 205 7.00 25.68 -14.23
CA ARG A 205 7.37 26.96 -13.62
C ARG A 205 8.49 27.62 -14.43
N ARG A 206 8.32 28.89 -14.78
CA ARG A 206 9.41 29.78 -15.21
C ARG A 206 10.23 30.25 -14.00
N SER A 207 10.72 29.34 -13.16
CA SER A 207 11.59 29.75 -12.06
C SER A 207 13.03 29.92 -12.57
N LYS A 208 13.60 31.11 -12.37
CA LYS A 208 15.02 31.40 -12.68
C LYS A 208 15.99 30.78 -11.68
N THR A 209 15.52 30.28 -10.54
CA THR A 209 16.35 29.85 -9.40
C THR A 209 16.55 28.35 -9.29
N GLY A 210 16.00 27.53 -10.21
CA GLY A 210 16.19 26.07 -10.20
C GLY A 210 15.65 25.35 -8.96
N THR A 211 14.88 26.02 -8.10
CA THR A 211 14.39 25.46 -6.84
C THR A 211 13.28 24.44 -7.06
N THR A 212 13.46 23.22 -6.53
CA THR A 212 12.44 22.17 -6.52
C THR A 212 11.19 22.68 -5.79
N PRO A 213 9.97 22.53 -6.35
CA PRO A 213 8.74 22.89 -5.65
C PRO A 213 8.61 22.15 -4.32
N ALA A 214 8.01 22.82 -3.31
CA ALA A 214 7.63 22.14 -2.08
C ALA A 214 6.71 20.94 -2.38
N PRO A 215 6.80 19.84 -1.62
CA PRO A 215 5.84 18.73 -1.72
C PRO A 215 4.39 19.22 -1.61
N LEU A 216 3.45 18.47 -2.17
CA LEU A 216 2.02 18.72 -1.96
C LEU A 216 1.65 18.43 -0.50
N ALA A 217 0.64 19.15 0.01
CA ALA A 217 0.00 18.78 1.26
C ALA A 217 -0.53 17.34 1.20
N PRO A 218 -0.61 16.62 2.34
CA PRO A 218 -1.14 15.25 2.40
C PRO A 218 -2.67 15.25 2.29
N PHE A 219 -3.20 15.69 1.15
CA PHE A 219 -4.64 15.80 0.89
C PHE A 219 -5.33 14.43 0.76
N LEU A 220 -4.58 13.38 0.42
CA LEU A 220 -5.09 12.00 0.39
C LEU A 220 -4.67 11.27 1.66
N GLN A 221 -5.63 11.06 2.55
CA GLN A 221 -5.44 10.39 3.84
C GLN A 221 -6.29 9.12 3.90
N MET A 222 -6.14 8.32 4.95
CA MET A 222 -6.89 7.07 5.12
C MET A 222 -7.77 7.12 6.37
N GLY A 223 -8.98 6.57 6.24
CA GLY A 223 -9.90 6.35 7.35
C GLY A 223 -10.30 4.88 7.47
N SER A 224 -10.86 4.52 8.61
CA SER A 224 -11.32 3.17 8.91
C SER A 224 -12.53 3.18 9.83
N TRP A 225 -13.52 2.33 9.52
CA TRP A 225 -14.62 1.99 10.43
C TRP A 225 -14.33 0.70 11.21
N ILE A 226 -13.29 -0.03 10.83
CA ILE A 226 -12.98 -1.35 11.38
C ILE A 226 -12.43 -1.18 12.80
N GLY A 227 -13.17 -1.68 13.78
CA GLY A 227 -12.90 -1.50 15.21
C GLY A 227 -13.55 -0.26 15.84
N GLY A 228 -14.17 0.63 15.05
CA GLY A 228 -14.83 1.85 15.53
C GLY A 228 -16.34 1.90 15.31
N ASP A 229 -16.85 1.20 14.30
CA ASP A 229 -18.29 1.14 14.00
C ASP A 229 -19.01 0.14 14.90
N ARG A 230 -19.85 0.65 15.81
CA ARG A 230 -20.63 -0.14 16.78
C ARG A 230 -22.09 -0.30 16.36
N ASP A 231 -22.50 0.31 15.25
CA ASP A 231 -23.89 0.29 14.78
C ASP A 231 -24.34 -1.15 14.49
N GLY A 232 -25.25 -1.66 15.33
CA GLY A 232 -25.75 -3.03 15.22
C GLY A 232 -24.74 -4.14 15.53
N ASN A 233 -23.52 -3.82 16.02
CA ASN A 233 -22.48 -4.81 16.33
C ASN A 233 -22.02 -4.72 17.80
N PRO A 234 -22.61 -5.50 18.71
CA PRO A 234 -22.25 -5.48 20.13
C PRO A 234 -20.83 -5.98 20.42
N ASN A 235 -20.17 -6.63 19.44
CA ASN A 235 -18.81 -7.15 19.59
C ASN A 235 -17.75 -6.05 19.42
N VAL A 236 -18.14 -4.85 18.96
CA VAL A 236 -17.24 -3.70 18.93
C VAL A 236 -17.38 -2.95 20.26
N THR A 237 -16.30 -2.97 21.04
CA THR A 237 -16.18 -2.40 22.39
C THR A 237 -15.05 -1.36 22.44
N ALA A 238 -14.92 -0.66 23.57
CA ALA A 238 -13.78 0.23 23.79
C ALA A 238 -12.43 -0.51 23.69
N GLU A 239 -12.36 -1.74 24.20
CA GLU A 239 -11.17 -2.59 24.11
C GLU A 239 -10.83 -2.94 22.66
N THR A 240 -11.83 -3.20 21.81
CA THR A 240 -11.57 -3.46 20.38
C THR A 240 -11.10 -2.21 19.64
N LEU A 241 -11.60 -1.03 20.01
CA LEU A 241 -11.15 0.24 19.44
C LEU A 241 -9.69 0.53 19.82
N GLU A 242 -9.35 0.38 21.11
CA GLU A 242 -7.97 0.53 21.60
C GLU A 242 -7.04 -0.49 20.95
N HIS A 243 -7.50 -1.74 20.79
CA HIS A 243 -6.77 -2.76 20.06
C HIS A 243 -6.56 -2.38 18.59
N ALA A 244 -7.58 -1.89 17.89
CA ALA A 244 -7.47 -1.44 16.51
C ALA A 244 -6.46 -0.29 16.35
N ALA A 245 -6.54 0.73 17.20
CA ALA A 245 -5.61 1.86 17.21
C ALA A 245 -4.17 1.41 17.50
N ARG A 246 -3.98 0.54 18.49
CA ARG A 246 -2.67 -0.02 18.82
C ARG A 246 -2.09 -0.83 17.65
N GLN A 247 -2.87 -1.70 17.02
CA GLN A 247 -2.40 -2.51 15.89
C GLN A 247 -2.07 -1.67 14.66
N GLN A 248 -2.85 -0.62 14.38
CA GLN A 248 -2.53 0.37 13.33
C GLN A 248 -1.18 1.04 13.58
N ALA A 249 -0.97 1.57 14.79
CA ALA A 249 0.29 2.20 15.18
C ALA A 249 1.47 1.20 15.14
N THR A 250 1.30 0.00 15.69
CA THR A 250 2.35 -1.04 15.69
C THR A 250 2.77 -1.40 14.27
N LEU A 251 1.82 -1.65 13.36
CA LEU A 251 2.14 -1.96 11.97
C LEU A 251 2.93 -0.84 11.30
N LEU A 252 2.54 0.41 11.57
CA LEU A 252 3.18 1.58 10.98
C LEU A 252 4.60 1.78 11.51
N PHE A 253 4.81 1.64 12.83
CA PHE A 253 6.14 1.71 13.42
C PHE A 253 7.07 0.62 12.89
N ASP A 254 6.59 -0.62 12.78
CA ASP A 254 7.35 -1.71 12.16
C ASP A 254 7.79 -1.35 10.73
N TRP A 255 6.89 -0.74 9.96
CA TRP A 255 7.20 -0.31 8.60
C TRP A 255 8.23 0.82 8.57
N TYR A 256 8.05 1.89 9.35
CA TYR A 256 9.03 2.98 9.42
C TYR A 256 10.41 2.51 9.92
N LEU A 257 10.46 1.59 10.88
CA LEU A 257 11.71 1.00 11.37
C LEU A 257 12.41 0.20 10.26
N ASP A 258 11.67 -0.60 9.48
CA ASP A 258 12.19 -1.30 8.31
C ASP A 258 12.75 -0.31 7.27
N GLU A 259 12.04 0.80 7.01
CA GLU A 259 12.48 1.84 6.06
C GLU A 259 13.74 2.58 6.52
N LEU A 260 13.81 3.00 7.80
CA LEU A 260 15.02 3.62 8.36
C LEU A 260 16.23 2.68 8.33
N HIS A 261 16.01 1.40 8.62
CA HIS A 261 17.07 0.40 8.55
C HIS A 261 17.59 0.23 7.11
N ALA A 262 16.69 0.18 6.13
CA ALA A 262 17.06 0.11 4.72
C ALA A 262 17.82 1.38 4.27
N LEU A 263 17.35 2.57 4.66
CA LEU A 263 18.06 3.84 4.41
C LEU A 263 19.48 3.83 4.98
N GLY A 264 19.67 3.29 6.18
CA GLY A 264 21.00 3.16 6.78
C GLY A 264 21.96 2.35 5.92
N ALA A 265 21.47 1.29 5.26
CA ALA A 265 22.27 0.50 4.31
C ALA A 265 22.51 1.24 2.99
N GLU A 266 21.51 1.98 2.49
CA GLU A 266 21.52 2.69 1.20
C GLU A 266 22.34 3.99 1.21
N LEU A 267 22.61 4.58 2.39
CA LEU A 267 23.33 5.86 2.54
C LEU A 267 24.68 5.72 3.29
N PRO A 268 25.67 4.95 2.78
CA PRO A 268 27.05 4.86 3.29
C PRO A 268 27.88 6.12 2.95
N LEU A 269 27.31 7.31 3.08
CA LEU A 269 27.98 8.53 2.61
C LEU A 269 29.06 8.94 3.61
N SER A 270 30.32 8.84 3.19
CA SER A 270 31.48 9.21 3.98
C SER A 270 31.76 10.71 3.94
N SER A 271 32.02 11.31 5.09
CA SER A 271 32.45 12.70 5.27
C SER A 271 33.82 13.00 4.65
N LEU A 272 34.56 11.96 4.23
CA LEU A 272 35.78 12.10 3.44
C LEU A 272 35.51 12.42 1.96
N MET A 273 34.29 12.16 1.49
CA MET A 273 33.91 12.27 0.08
C MET A 273 32.85 13.34 -0.17
N VAL A 274 31.96 13.58 0.79
CA VAL A 274 30.86 14.53 0.68
C VAL A 274 30.60 15.22 2.02
N ASP A 275 30.28 16.51 1.97
CA ASP A 275 29.91 17.25 3.16
C ASP A 275 28.50 16.88 3.65
N ALA A 276 28.21 17.26 4.90
CA ALA A 276 26.92 17.10 5.56
C ALA A 276 26.49 18.44 6.16
N SER A 277 25.18 18.70 6.22
CA SER A 277 24.69 19.91 6.87
C SER A 277 24.99 19.89 8.37
N PRO A 278 25.15 21.06 9.03
CA PRO A 278 25.35 21.13 10.47
C PRO A 278 24.26 20.41 11.28
N GLU A 279 23.02 20.47 10.81
CA GLU A 279 21.87 19.81 11.42
C GLU A 279 21.98 18.30 11.34
N LEU A 280 22.41 17.75 10.19
CA LEU A 280 22.64 16.32 10.04
C LEU A 280 23.81 15.84 10.90
N LEU A 281 24.89 16.62 10.96
CA LEU A 281 26.03 16.32 11.83
C LEU A 281 25.63 16.30 13.31
N ALA A 282 24.73 17.18 13.73
CA ALA A 282 24.19 17.18 15.08
C ALA A 282 23.37 15.90 15.37
N LEU A 283 22.55 15.44 14.42
CA LEU A 283 21.82 14.16 14.54
C LEU A 283 22.78 12.96 14.59
N ALA A 284 23.83 12.98 13.77
CA ALA A 284 24.85 11.94 13.78
C ALA A 284 25.60 11.88 15.12
N GLU A 285 25.90 13.04 15.71
CA GLU A 285 26.60 13.13 16.99
C GLU A 285 25.72 12.73 18.18
N ALA A 286 24.42 13.03 18.13
CA ALA A 286 23.45 12.56 19.10
C ALA A 286 23.13 11.05 18.99
N SER A 287 23.62 10.38 17.95
CA SER A 287 23.40 8.95 17.74
C SER A 287 24.10 8.12 18.82
N PRO A 288 23.45 7.06 19.34
CA PRO A 288 24.08 6.14 20.29
C PRO A 288 25.13 5.22 19.63
N ASP A 289 25.30 5.29 18.32
CA ASP A 289 26.30 4.50 17.61
C ASP A 289 27.69 5.16 17.67
N HIS A 290 28.57 4.57 18.50
CA HIS A 290 29.96 4.97 18.69
C HIS A 290 30.95 4.08 17.94
N SER A 291 30.51 3.32 16.94
CA SER A 291 31.41 2.45 16.17
C SER A 291 32.44 3.26 15.38
N GLU A 292 33.73 3.00 15.60
CA GLU A 292 34.81 3.64 14.85
C GLU A 292 34.70 3.40 13.34
N HIS A 293 34.16 2.25 12.91
CA HIS A 293 33.96 1.89 11.51
C HIS A 293 32.89 2.72 10.79
N ARG A 294 32.07 3.48 11.53
CA ARG A 294 31.00 4.34 10.98
C ARG A 294 31.19 5.79 11.38
N ALA A 295 32.32 6.14 12.00
CA ALA A 295 32.58 7.48 12.50
C ALA A 295 32.54 8.53 11.39
N ASP A 296 32.99 8.17 10.19
CA ASP A 296 32.98 9.02 9.00
C ASP A 296 31.66 8.93 8.19
N GLU A 297 30.63 8.20 8.63
CA GLU A 297 29.37 8.04 7.89
C GLU A 297 28.19 8.76 8.60
N PRO A 298 28.12 10.11 8.54
CA PRO A 298 27.16 10.88 9.33
C PRO A 298 25.69 10.56 9.00
N TYR A 299 25.35 10.32 7.73
CA TYR A 299 23.99 9.96 7.32
C TYR A 299 23.54 8.65 7.97
N ARG A 300 24.39 7.62 7.94
CA ARG A 300 24.12 6.32 8.57
C ARG A 300 24.01 6.45 10.09
N ARG A 301 24.93 7.16 10.74
CA ARG A 301 24.87 7.40 12.19
C ARG A 301 23.58 8.10 12.59
N ALA A 302 23.18 9.15 11.88
CA ALA A 302 21.92 9.86 12.11
C ALA A 302 20.71 8.92 12.01
N LEU A 303 20.63 8.09 10.96
CA LEU A 303 19.55 7.12 10.76
C LEU A 303 19.50 6.05 11.85
N ILE A 304 20.65 5.59 12.37
CA ILE A 304 20.68 4.66 13.52
C ILE A 304 20.12 5.34 14.77
N GLY A 305 20.43 6.62 14.99
CA GLY A 305 19.86 7.42 16.08
C GLY A 305 18.35 7.56 15.95
N MET A 306 17.86 7.92 14.76
CA MET A 306 16.42 8.00 14.45
C MET A 306 15.72 6.66 14.68
N TYR A 307 16.32 5.55 14.24
CA TYR A 307 15.79 4.21 14.46
C TYR A 307 15.63 3.92 15.96
N ALA A 308 16.64 4.24 16.77
CA ALA A 308 16.58 4.03 18.22
C ALA A 308 15.46 4.87 18.88
N ARG A 309 15.33 6.14 18.51
CA ARG A 309 14.26 7.03 19.00
C ARG A 309 12.89 6.53 18.59
N LEU A 310 12.73 6.09 17.34
CA LEU A 310 11.48 5.56 16.82
C LEU A 310 11.10 4.23 17.48
N ALA A 311 12.07 3.36 17.76
CA ALA A 311 11.84 2.12 18.50
C ALA A 311 11.37 2.40 19.94
N ALA A 312 11.98 3.37 20.63
CA ALA A 312 11.52 3.83 21.94
C ALA A 312 10.10 4.41 21.88
N THR A 313 9.77 5.12 20.79
CA THR A 313 8.43 5.69 20.57
C THR A 313 7.39 4.58 20.36
N SER A 314 7.70 3.56 19.56
CA SER A 314 6.86 2.37 19.38
C SER A 314 6.59 1.66 20.69
N GLN A 315 7.63 1.45 21.50
CA GLN A 315 7.53 0.83 22.82
C GLN A 315 6.61 1.64 23.74
N LEU A 316 6.76 2.97 23.77
CA LEU A 316 5.96 3.87 24.60
C LEU A 316 4.48 3.87 24.21
N LEU A 317 4.19 4.04 22.92
CA LEU A 317 2.82 4.23 22.44
C LEU A 317 2.04 2.93 22.28
N THR A 318 2.72 1.83 21.98
CA THR A 318 2.06 0.56 21.63
C THR A 318 2.43 -0.61 22.52
N GLY A 319 3.51 -0.50 23.31
CA GLY A 319 4.10 -1.62 24.04
C GLY A 319 4.88 -2.60 23.14
N HIS A 320 4.95 -2.33 21.82
CA HIS A 320 5.63 -3.18 20.87
C HIS A 320 7.15 -2.95 20.88
N VAL A 321 7.89 -4.03 21.08
CA VAL A 321 9.35 -4.06 21.00
C VAL A 321 9.76 -4.25 19.53
N ALA A 322 10.57 -3.34 19.01
CA ALA A 322 11.09 -3.42 17.65
C ALA A 322 11.80 -4.76 17.37
N GLN A 323 11.58 -5.32 16.18
CA GLN A 323 12.17 -6.61 15.79
C GLN A 323 13.70 -6.62 15.82
N ARG A 324 14.33 -5.49 15.43
CA ARG A 324 15.77 -5.29 15.59
C ARG A 324 15.98 -4.41 16.81
N HIS A 325 16.73 -4.92 17.77
CA HIS A 325 17.06 -4.17 18.98
C HIS A 325 17.85 -2.91 18.63
N PRO A 326 17.46 -1.75 19.19
CA PRO A 326 18.23 -0.52 19.01
C PRO A 326 19.60 -0.66 19.68
N VAL A 327 20.57 0.15 19.21
CA VAL A 327 21.95 0.12 19.72
C VAL A 327 22.02 0.55 21.19
N ALA A 328 21.12 1.43 21.63
CA ALA A 328 20.95 1.82 23.01
C ALA A 328 19.53 2.35 23.27
N ASP A 329 19.17 2.47 24.55
CA ASP A 329 17.96 3.15 24.99
C ASP A 329 18.13 4.67 24.84
N VAL A 330 17.19 5.31 24.16
CA VAL A 330 17.19 6.76 23.89
C VAL A 330 15.80 7.34 24.12
N ALA A 331 15.72 8.67 24.23
CA ALA A 331 14.43 9.35 24.38
C ALA A 331 13.55 9.17 23.13
N PRO A 332 12.24 8.87 23.30
CA PRO A 332 11.32 8.74 22.18
C PRO A 332 11.08 10.09 21.47
N TYR A 333 10.51 10.04 20.28
CA TYR A 333 9.92 11.21 19.62
C TYR A 333 8.67 11.65 20.38
N GLU A 334 8.47 12.96 20.50
CA GLU A 334 7.28 13.53 21.11
C GLU A 334 6.03 13.30 20.24
N ASN A 335 6.20 13.42 18.92
CA ASN A 335 5.13 13.30 17.94
C ASN A 335 5.70 12.97 16.55
N ALA A 336 4.81 12.77 15.58
CA ALA A 336 5.19 12.41 14.21
C ALA A 336 5.89 13.55 13.48
N GLU A 337 5.58 14.80 13.82
CA GLU A 337 6.18 16.00 13.25
C GLU A 337 7.67 16.12 13.61
N ALA A 338 8.03 15.79 14.86
CA ALA A 338 9.42 15.74 15.29
C ALA A 338 10.21 14.65 14.55
N PHE A 339 9.59 13.50 14.26
CA PHE A 339 10.20 12.47 13.42
C PHE A 339 10.33 12.92 11.97
N ALA A 340 9.28 13.54 11.41
CA ALA A 340 9.31 14.08 10.06
C ALA A 340 10.41 15.13 9.87
N ALA A 341 10.62 16.00 10.88
CA ALA A 341 11.66 17.02 10.86
C ALA A 341 13.07 16.41 10.79
N ASP A 342 13.34 15.36 11.59
CA ASP A 342 14.61 14.64 11.54
C ASP A 342 14.85 14.01 10.15
N VAL A 343 13.84 13.37 9.57
CA VAL A 343 13.93 12.78 8.22
C VAL A 343 14.12 13.88 7.15
N GLN A 344 13.47 15.03 7.31
CA GLN A 344 13.61 16.17 6.40
C GLN A 344 15.03 16.74 6.42
N ILE A 345 15.72 16.76 7.57
CA ILE A 345 17.14 17.15 7.66
C ILE A 345 18.01 16.25 6.77
N VAL A 346 17.73 14.95 6.72
CA VAL A 346 18.45 14.01 5.82
C VAL A 346 18.23 14.41 4.36
N VAL A 347 16.99 14.68 3.97
CA VAL A 347 16.64 15.12 2.61
C VAL A 347 17.36 16.42 2.26
N ASP A 348 17.27 17.44 3.11
CA ASP A 348 17.82 18.76 2.85
C ASP A 348 19.36 18.74 2.76
N SER A 349 20.02 17.95 3.62
CA SER A 349 21.46 17.72 3.56
C SER A 349 21.85 17.02 2.25
N LEU A 350 21.13 15.96 1.85
CA LEU A 350 21.39 15.29 0.57
C LEU A 350 21.24 16.27 -0.61
N ARG A 351 20.16 17.05 -0.65
CA ARG A 351 19.92 18.01 -1.76
C ARG A 351 20.98 19.10 -1.82
N THR A 352 21.41 19.60 -0.66
CA THR A 352 22.47 20.64 -0.55
C THR A 352 23.81 20.12 -1.06
N HIS A 353 24.13 18.86 -0.79
CA HIS A 353 25.43 18.25 -1.09
C HIS A 353 25.39 17.34 -2.32
N HIS A 354 24.62 17.72 -3.35
CA HIS A 354 24.53 17.05 -4.65
C HIS A 354 24.02 15.58 -4.62
N GLY A 355 23.40 15.15 -3.53
CA GLY A 355 22.76 13.85 -3.33
C GLY A 355 21.31 13.77 -3.78
N GLU A 356 20.83 14.66 -4.65
CA GLU A 356 19.43 14.69 -5.14
C GLU A 356 18.95 13.33 -5.68
N ALA A 357 19.81 12.59 -6.39
CA ALA A 357 19.49 11.27 -6.91
C ALA A 357 19.21 10.22 -5.82
N LEU A 358 19.81 10.40 -4.63
CA LEU A 358 19.56 9.56 -3.45
C LEU A 358 18.30 10.03 -2.70
N ALA A 359 18.06 11.35 -2.68
CA ALA A 359 16.89 11.94 -2.03
C ALA A 359 15.56 11.49 -2.68
N ARG A 360 15.50 11.47 -4.03
CA ARG A 360 14.31 11.08 -4.81
C ARG A 360 13.84 9.63 -4.63
N GLY A 361 14.62 8.81 -3.93
CA GLY A 361 14.30 7.43 -3.67
C GLY A 361 13.48 7.25 -2.40
N ARG A 362 13.96 6.36 -1.54
CA ARG A 362 13.26 5.90 -0.34
C ARG A 362 12.99 7.00 0.68
N VAL A 363 13.90 7.97 0.84
CA VAL A 363 13.76 9.00 1.88
C VAL A 363 12.63 9.99 1.56
N ASP A 364 12.50 10.42 0.30
CA ASP A 364 11.37 11.25 -0.14
C ASP A 364 10.02 10.53 0.00
N ALA A 365 10.00 9.21 -0.26
CA ALA A 365 8.81 8.39 -0.04
C ALA A 365 8.47 8.27 1.45
N LEU A 366 9.47 8.16 2.33
CA LEU A 366 9.29 8.11 3.78
C LEU A 366 8.73 9.42 4.32
N VAL A 367 9.23 10.58 3.89
CA VAL A 367 8.68 11.89 4.29
C VAL A 367 7.20 12.00 3.94
N ARG A 368 6.82 11.61 2.72
CA ARG A 368 5.42 11.60 2.28
C ARG A 368 4.57 10.61 3.07
N ALA A 369 5.10 9.44 3.39
CA ALA A 369 4.42 8.48 4.24
C ALA A 369 4.14 9.05 5.64
N ILE A 370 5.13 9.70 6.27
CA ILE A 370 4.94 10.32 7.59
C ILE A 370 3.88 11.43 7.53
N ALA A 371 3.90 12.27 6.48
CA ALA A 371 2.90 13.32 6.29
C ALA A 371 1.46 12.78 6.14
N VAL A 372 1.30 11.61 5.50
CA VAL A 372 -0.02 11.00 5.28
C VAL A 372 -0.50 10.19 6.48
N PHE A 373 0.38 9.40 7.10
CA PHE A 373 0.01 8.35 8.07
C PHE A 373 0.32 8.73 9.53
N GLY A 374 1.18 9.73 9.77
CA GLY A 374 1.61 10.14 11.11
C GLY A 374 2.14 8.96 11.93
N PHE A 375 1.68 8.83 13.18
CA PHE A 375 1.90 7.67 14.06
C PHE A 375 0.64 6.81 14.27
N HIS A 376 -0.39 7.00 13.45
CA HIS A 376 -1.71 6.37 13.67
C HIS A 376 -2.24 5.58 12.48
N LEU A 377 -1.58 5.62 11.32
CA LEU A 377 -1.91 4.92 10.07
C LEU A 377 -3.18 5.41 9.38
N ALA A 378 -4.33 5.39 10.06
CA ALA A 378 -5.59 5.89 9.55
C ALA A 378 -6.46 6.40 10.68
N SER A 379 -7.33 7.37 10.41
CA SER A 379 -8.34 7.75 11.40
C SER A 379 -9.28 6.56 11.64
N ILE A 380 -9.71 6.36 12.89
CA ILE A 380 -10.77 5.39 13.21
C ILE A 380 -12.02 6.19 13.56
N ASP A 381 -13.05 6.08 12.72
CA ASP A 381 -14.30 6.76 12.99
C ASP A 381 -15.12 5.96 14.01
N MET A 382 -15.66 6.67 14.99
CA MET A 382 -16.61 6.09 15.94
C MET A 382 -18.02 6.33 15.44
N ARG A 383 -18.81 5.25 15.36
CA ARG A 383 -20.21 5.33 14.95
C ARG A 383 -21.11 4.62 15.97
N GLN A 384 -22.21 5.28 16.32
CA GLN A 384 -23.25 4.78 17.22
C GLN A 384 -24.62 5.29 16.77
N VAL A 385 -25.68 4.52 17.03
CA VAL A 385 -27.06 4.96 16.80
C VAL A 385 -27.49 6.00 17.83
N SER A 386 -28.35 6.94 17.45
CA SER A 386 -28.79 8.04 18.33
C SER A 386 -29.53 7.62 19.60
N ASP A 387 -30.06 6.39 19.62
CA ASP A 387 -30.90 5.87 20.69
C ASP A 387 -30.09 5.25 21.87
N VAL A 388 -28.76 5.20 21.73
CA VAL A 388 -27.79 4.73 22.74
C VAL A 388 -26.96 5.92 23.21
#